data_AF-A0A1E5W025-F1
#
_entry.id   AF-A0A1E5W025-F1
#
_cell.length_a   1.000
_cell.length_b   1.000
_cell.length_c   1.000
_cell.angle_alpha   90.00
_cell.angle_beta   90.00
_cell.angle_gamma   90.00
#
_symmetry.space_group_name_H-M   'P 1'
#
loop_
_entity.id
_entity.type
_entity.pdbx_description
1 polymer ?
#
loop_
_entity_poly.entity_id
_entity_poly.type
_entity_poly.pdbx_seq_one_letter_code
_entity_poly.pdbx_strand_id
1 'polypeptide(L)'
;MEDHAAELRKLVRENFTRASVVDGRSFNGLLVHLEELAAELEKMAINCREVNDATAEYEAIVGTKFKFIHCWVLLRGERKWQDALPAILEDRKGKGKASASTSDAPSETVGSAQGRPIGRDRAKKLRSGDGSDSVNSACVDVLQRLAVSRDADTEARETKLVELLQVEAEKVAVQKENIQVQREAIEVQKHLLQHKVSRANYVDALREDEIMVMDLEGLSERKRRYWEARQNEIMDRRLGPN
;
A
#
# COMPACT_ATOMS: atom_id res chain seq x y z
N MET A 1 -15.86 -5.72 6.73
CA MET A 1 -14.73 -4.87 7.15
C MET A 1 -14.83 -4.44 8.61
N GLU A 2 -16.04 -4.27 9.16
CA GLU A 2 -16.22 -3.92 10.59
C GLU A 2 -15.74 -5.00 11.57
N ASP A 3 -15.90 -6.29 11.24
CA ASP A 3 -15.45 -7.40 12.10
C ASP A 3 -13.94 -7.44 12.32
N HIS A 4 -13.16 -7.05 11.30
CA HIS A 4 -11.70 -7.07 11.40
C HIS A 4 -11.17 -6.00 12.34
N ALA A 5 -11.87 -4.86 12.43
CA ALA A 5 -11.56 -3.77 13.34
C ALA A 5 -11.95 -4.09 14.79
N ALA A 6 -12.93 -4.97 15.01
CA ALA A 6 -13.30 -5.45 16.33
C ALA A 6 -12.31 -6.49 16.88
N GLU A 7 -11.85 -7.40 16.02
CA GLU A 7 -10.80 -8.38 16.32
C GLU A 7 -9.47 -7.71 16.68
N LEU A 8 -9.02 -6.72 15.91
CA LEU A 8 -7.81 -5.96 16.24
C LEU A 8 -7.92 -5.23 17.58
N ARG A 9 -9.09 -4.65 17.88
CA ARG A 9 -9.34 -4.00 19.18
C ARG A 9 -9.32 -4.97 20.35
N LYS A 10 -9.76 -6.22 20.14
CA LYS A 10 -9.70 -7.29 21.14
C LYS A 10 -8.26 -7.75 21.37
N LEU A 11 -7.51 -8.01 20.29
CA LEU A 11 -6.12 -8.45 20.33
C LEU A 11 -5.19 -7.43 21.00
N VAL A 12 -5.42 -6.14 20.75
CA VAL A 12 -4.71 -5.05 21.41
C VAL A 12 -5.00 -5.06 22.91
N ARG A 13 -6.27 -5.11 23.32
CA ARG A 13 -6.62 -5.15 24.76
C ARG A 13 -6.04 -6.34 25.51
N GLU A 14 -6.02 -7.52 24.88
CA GLU A 14 -5.49 -8.76 25.48
C GLU A 14 -3.95 -8.76 25.58
N ASN A 15 -3.24 -8.15 24.63
CA ASN A 15 -1.77 -8.02 24.71
C ASN A 15 -1.33 -6.94 25.70
N PHE A 16 -2.06 -5.83 25.79
CA PHE A 16 -1.72 -4.73 26.69
C PHE A 16 -2.06 -5.00 28.17
N THR A 17 -2.92 -5.98 28.48
CA THR A 17 -3.16 -6.43 29.86
C THR A 17 -2.08 -7.39 30.39
N ARG A 18 -1.26 -7.97 29.51
CA ARG A 18 -0.21 -8.95 29.87
C ARG A 18 1.20 -8.36 29.95
N ALA A 19 1.39 -7.11 29.51
CA ALA A 19 2.68 -6.44 29.57
C ALA A 19 2.82 -5.63 30.88
N SER A 20 3.70 -6.12 31.75
CA SER A 20 4.12 -5.50 33.00
C SER A 20 4.56 -4.04 32.84
N VAL A 21 4.11 -3.20 33.77
CA VAL A 21 4.67 -1.91 34.23
C VAL A 21 5.57 -1.21 33.21
N VAL A 22 4.94 -0.51 32.26
CA VAL A 22 5.60 0.57 31.51
C VAL A 22 5.21 1.88 32.18
N ASP A 23 6.22 2.70 32.46
CA ASP A 23 6.11 4.00 33.13
C ASP A 23 4.97 4.84 32.53
N GLY A 24 4.01 5.29 33.35
CA GLY A 24 2.74 5.85 32.88
C GLY A 24 2.86 7.12 32.00
N ARG A 25 4.02 7.79 32.02
CA ARG A 25 4.33 8.91 31.11
C ARG A 25 4.69 8.45 29.70
N SER A 26 5.34 7.29 29.55
CA SER A 26 5.66 6.70 28.24
C SER A 26 4.41 6.13 27.58
N PHE A 27 3.49 5.54 28.36
CA PHE A 27 2.23 5.01 27.85
C PHE A 27 1.30 6.10 27.28
N ASN A 28 1.13 7.21 28.00
CA ASN A 28 0.32 8.32 27.50
C ASN A 28 0.93 8.97 26.25
N GLY A 29 2.27 9.05 26.15
CA GLY A 29 2.95 9.53 24.94
C GLY A 29 2.74 8.60 23.74
N LEU A 30 2.83 7.28 23.95
CA LEU A 30 2.54 6.29 22.91
C LEU A 30 1.06 6.28 22.50
N LEU A 31 0.15 6.50 23.45
CA LEU A 31 -1.29 6.57 23.17
C LEU A 31 -1.63 7.80 22.33
N VAL A 32 -1.10 8.97 22.67
CA VAL A 32 -1.26 10.20 21.88
C VAL A 32 -0.67 10.03 20.48
N HIS A 33 0.49 9.39 20.36
CA HIS A 33 1.10 9.14 19.05
C HIS A 33 0.30 8.13 18.21
N LEU A 34 -0.30 7.11 18.84
CA LEU A 34 -1.20 6.18 18.17
C LEU A 34 -2.51 6.85 17.74
N GLU A 35 -3.05 7.77 18.53
CA GLU A 35 -4.24 8.56 18.18
C GLU A 35 -3.94 9.54 17.02
N GLU A 36 -2.76 10.17 17.02
CA GLU A 36 -2.30 11.04 15.94
C GLU A 36 -2.11 10.26 14.63
N LEU A 37 -1.45 9.10 14.68
CA LEU A 37 -1.32 8.21 13.53
C LEU A 37 -2.67 7.68 13.04
N ALA A 38 -3.62 7.41 13.94
CA ALA A 38 -4.97 7.01 13.57
C ALA A 38 -5.71 8.14 12.84
N ALA A 39 -5.58 9.39 13.30
CA ALA A 39 -6.16 10.56 12.66
C ALA A 39 -5.52 10.84 11.28
N GLU A 40 -4.21 10.65 11.15
CA GLU A 40 -3.52 10.75 9.86
C GLU A 40 -3.96 9.67 8.88
N LEU A 41 -4.12 8.42 9.34
CA LEU A 41 -4.63 7.32 8.54
C LEU A 41 -6.08 7.55 8.09
N GLU A 42 -6.93 8.09 8.96
CA GLU A 42 -8.31 8.43 8.62
C GLU A 42 -8.35 9.55 7.56
N LYS A 43 -7.51 10.58 7.71
CA LYS A 43 -7.35 11.65 6.72
C LYS A 43 -6.81 11.13 5.38
N MET A 44 -5.86 10.20 5.39
CA MET A 44 -5.40 9.53 4.16
C MET A 44 -6.50 8.69 3.52
N ALA A 45 -7.31 7.98 4.32
CA ALA A 45 -8.40 7.14 3.84
C ALA A 45 -9.53 7.97 3.19
N ILE A 46 -9.87 9.12 3.76
CA ILE A 46 -10.85 10.07 3.19
C ILE A 46 -10.36 10.58 1.84
N ASN A 47 -9.11 11.03 1.76
CA ASN A 47 -8.51 11.49 0.49
C ASN A 47 -8.48 10.39 -0.58
N CYS A 48 -8.21 9.14 -0.21
CA CYS A 48 -8.25 8.02 -1.14
C CYS A 48 -9.67 7.72 -1.65
N ARG A 49 -10.69 7.88 -0.80
CA ARG A 49 -12.09 7.69 -1.20
C ARG A 49 -12.53 8.74 -2.20
N GLU A 50 -12.28 10.02 -1.92
CA GLU A 50 -12.65 11.13 -2.82
C GLU A 50 -12.01 11.02 -4.20
N VAL A 51 -10.73 10.63 -4.26
CA VAL A 51 -10.01 10.42 -5.53
C VAL A 51 -10.59 9.24 -6.30
N ASN A 52 -11.00 8.17 -5.62
CA ASN A 52 -11.62 7.01 -6.26
C ASN A 52 -13.03 7.35 -6.79
N ASP A 53 -13.84 8.07 -6.01
CA ASP A 53 -15.18 8.50 -6.41
C ASP A 53 -15.12 9.41 -7.64
N ALA A 54 -14.21 10.39 -7.64
CA ALA A 54 -13.99 11.27 -8.80
C ALA A 54 -13.50 10.52 -10.05
N THR A 55 -12.68 9.47 -9.86
CA THR A 55 -12.20 8.62 -10.97
C THR A 55 -13.34 7.78 -11.54
N ALA A 56 -14.25 7.28 -10.70
CA ALA A 56 -15.42 6.53 -11.11
C ALA A 56 -16.42 7.40 -11.88
N GLU A 57 -16.66 8.63 -11.43
CA GLU A 57 -17.49 9.61 -12.16
C GLU A 57 -16.91 9.95 -13.54
N TYR A 58 -15.59 10.15 -13.62
CA TYR A 58 -14.90 10.38 -14.89
C TYR A 58 -15.08 9.20 -15.86
N GLU A 59 -14.91 7.97 -15.36
CA GLU A 59 -15.10 6.75 -16.16
C GLU A 59 -16.56 6.60 -16.63
N ALA A 60 -17.53 6.99 -15.80
CA ALA A 60 -18.95 6.99 -16.17
C ALA A 60 -19.29 8.01 -17.27
N ILE A 61 -18.66 9.19 -17.27
CA ILE A 61 -18.93 10.26 -18.24
C ILE A 61 -18.16 10.05 -19.56
N VAL A 62 -16.88 9.67 -19.46
CA VAL A 62 -15.95 9.62 -20.60
C VAL A 62 -15.82 8.20 -21.16
N GLY A 63 -16.30 7.18 -20.42
CA GLY A 63 -16.25 5.77 -20.83
C GLY A 63 -14.84 5.19 -20.85
N THR A 64 -13.85 5.90 -20.32
CA THR A 64 -12.46 5.45 -20.26
C THR A 64 -11.85 5.75 -18.90
N LYS A 65 -10.92 4.89 -18.46
CA LYS A 65 -10.20 5.09 -17.20
C LYS A 65 -9.28 6.31 -17.28
N PHE A 66 -9.19 7.05 -16.18
CA PHE A 66 -8.31 8.20 -16.09
C PHE A 66 -6.83 7.77 -16.20
N LYS A 67 -6.20 8.13 -17.32
CA LYS A 67 -4.85 7.66 -17.68
C LYS A 67 -3.74 8.26 -16.82
N PHE A 68 -4.01 9.38 -16.14
CA PHE A 68 -3.00 10.13 -15.38
C PHE A 68 -3.11 9.94 -13.86
N ILE A 69 -3.84 8.91 -13.39
CA ILE A 69 -3.97 8.62 -11.95
C ILE A 69 -2.60 8.37 -11.30
N HIS A 70 -1.69 7.71 -12.02
CA HIS A 70 -0.32 7.48 -11.58
C HIS A 70 0.47 8.79 -11.43
N CYS A 71 0.33 9.71 -12.38
CA CYS A 71 0.95 11.03 -12.33
C CYS A 71 0.41 11.88 -11.17
N TRP A 72 -0.89 11.79 -10.88
CA TRP A 72 -1.51 12.45 -9.72
C TRP A 72 -0.93 11.94 -8.39
N VAL A 73 -0.77 10.62 -8.25
CA VAL A 73 -0.19 10.01 -7.04
C VAL A 73 1.27 10.42 -6.82
N LEU A 74 2.05 10.61 -7.88
CA LEU A 74 3.43 11.08 -7.78
C LEU A 74 3.50 12.58 -7.44
N LEU A 75 2.63 13.40 -8.03
CA LEU A 75 2.71 14.86 -7.92
C LEU A 75 2.03 15.43 -6.66
N ARG A 76 1.07 14.73 -6.04
CA ARG A 76 0.35 15.19 -4.83
C ARG A 76 1.26 15.48 -3.62
N GLY A 77 2.46 14.91 -3.59
CA GLY A 77 3.43 15.07 -2.51
C GLY A 77 4.42 16.23 -2.71
N GLU A 78 4.45 16.86 -3.89
CA GLU A 78 5.43 17.91 -4.15
C GLU A 78 4.99 19.27 -3.59
N ARG A 79 5.90 19.97 -2.90
CA ARG A 79 5.65 21.30 -2.29
C ARG A 79 5.07 22.31 -3.28
N LYS A 80 5.55 22.32 -4.53
CA LYS A 80 5.06 23.20 -5.60
C LYS A 80 3.55 23.10 -5.84
N TRP A 81 2.96 21.93 -5.60
CA TRP A 81 1.52 21.68 -5.76
C TRP A 81 0.76 21.86 -4.45
N GLN A 82 1.36 21.49 -3.31
CA GLN A 82 0.75 21.69 -1.99
C GLN A 82 0.57 23.17 -1.65
N ASP A 83 1.52 24.03 -2.03
CA ASP A 83 1.44 25.48 -1.82
C ASP A 83 0.47 26.16 -2.82
N ALA A 84 0.27 25.55 -3.99
CA ALA A 84 -0.67 26.05 -5.00
C ALA A 84 -2.14 25.70 -4.70
N LEU A 85 -2.40 24.62 -3.94
CA LEU A 85 -3.76 24.21 -3.56
C LEU A 85 -4.55 25.28 -2.77
N PRO A 86 -3.99 25.93 -1.72
CA PRO A 86 -4.70 27.01 -1.04
C PRO A 86 -4.94 28.22 -1.94
N ALA A 87 -4.01 28.56 -2.85
CA ALA A 87 -4.20 29.65 -3.81
C ALA A 87 -5.37 29.38 -4.79
N ILE A 88 -5.50 28.13 -5.26
CA ILE A 88 -6.57 27.72 -6.19
C ILE A 88 -7.93 27.60 -5.46
N LEU A 89 -7.94 27.19 -4.19
CA LEU A 89 -9.16 27.12 -3.37
C LEU A 89 -9.72 28.52 -3.06
N GLU A 90 -8.85 29.50 -2.79
CA GLU A 90 -9.24 30.90 -2.62
C GLU A 90 -9.77 31.52 -3.94
N ASP A 91 -9.13 31.23 -5.08
CA ASP A 91 -9.59 31.70 -6.40
C ASP A 91 -10.97 31.15 -6.80
N ARG A 92 -11.30 29.91 -6.40
CA ARG A 92 -12.61 29.30 -6.68
C ARG A 92 -13.76 29.88 -5.85
N LYS A 93 -13.46 30.59 -4.75
CA LYS A 93 -14.48 31.28 -3.95
C LYS A 93 -14.86 32.65 -4.51
N GLY A 94 -14.09 33.19 -5.47
CA GLY A 94 -14.23 34.56 -5.95
C GLY A 94 -14.75 34.76 -7.38
N LYS A 95 -14.89 33.73 -8.23
CA LYS A 95 -15.22 33.94 -9.65
C LYS A 95 -16.38 33.09 -10.15
N GLY A 96 -17.58 33.66 -10.00
CA GLY A 96 -18.73 33.27 -10.79
C GLY A 96 -18.52 33.58 -12.28
N LYS A 97 -18.77 32.57 -13.11
CA LYS A 97 -19.17 32.60 -14.52
C LYS A 97 -18.72 33.81 -15.37
N ALA A 98 -17.78 33.57 -16.28
CA ALA A 98 -17.82 34.20 -17.59
C ALA A 98 -17.46 33.18 -18.67
N SER A 99 -18.41 33.01 -19.59
CA SER A 99 -18.43 32.09 -20.71
C SER A 99 -17.93 32.78 -21.96
N ALA A 100 -17.18 32.03 -22.77
CA ALA A 100 -17.13 32.02 -24.23
C ALA A 100 -16.46 33.17 -25.02
N SER A 101 -15.55 32.71 -25.88
CA SER A 101 -15.39 33.04 -27.30
C SER A 101 -14.39 34.14 -27.72
N THR A 102 -13.25 33.64 -28.17
CA THR A 102 -12.39 34.16 -29.24
C THR A 102 -13.11 34.15 -30.59
N SER A 103 -12.96 35.20 -31.40
CA SER A 103 -13.04 35.14 -32.87
C SER A 103 -12.30 36.33 -33.50
N ASP A 104 -11.49 35.99 -34.50
CA ASP A 104 -10.54 36.79 -35.26
C ASP A 104 -11.16 37.71 -36.34
N ALA A 105 -10.51 38.88 -36.53
CA ALA A 105 -10.11 39.58 -37.77
C ALA A 105 -11.15 39.99 -38.87
N PRO A 106 -10.79 40.75 -39.94
CA PRO A 106 -9.71 41.75 -40.21
C PRO A 106 -10.25 43.07 -40.88
N SER A 107 -9.39 44.08 -41.15
CA SER A 107 -9.32 44.77 -42.47
C SER A 107 -8.26 45.90 -42.51
N GLU A 108 -7.52 45.94 -43.62
CA GLU A 108 -6.46 46.86 -44.05
C GLU A 108 -6.96 48.33 -44.20
N THR A 109 -6.16 49.40 -44.26
CA THR A 109 -5.11 49.72 -45.26
C THR A 109 -4.53 51.13 -44.97
N VAL A 110 -3.29 51.39 -45.41
CA VAL A 110 -2.72 52.65 -45.98
C VAL A 110 -1.27 52.84 -45.52
N GLY A 111 -0.37 52.96 -46.51
CA GLY A 111 1.08 52.82 -46.35
C GLY A 111 1.88 54.08 -46.01
N SER A 112 3.17 53.85 -45.75
CA SER A 112 4.23 54.84 -45.92
C SER A 112 5.57 54.11 -46.11
N ALA A 113 6.36 54.57 -47.07
CA ALA A 113 7.60 53.94 -47.50
C ALA A 113 8.74 54.17 -46.50
N GLN A 114 9.20 53.09 -45.86
CA GLN A 114 10.56 52.97 -45.34
C GLN A 114 11.09 51.58 -45.74
N GLY A 115 12.35 51.54 -46.19
CA GLY A 115 12.97 50.44 -46.93
C GLY A 115 12.65 49.03 -46.41
N ARG A 116 12.15 48.17 -47.29
CA ARG A 116 11.92 46.76 -46.98
C ARG A 116 13.28 46.10 -46.66
N PRO A 117 13.45 45.44 -45.50
CA PRO A 117 14.65 44.67 -45.22
C PRO A 117 14.82 43.59 -46.28
N ILE A 118 16.07 43.31 -46.63
CA ILE A 118 16.42 42.35 -47.67
C ILE A 118 15.73 41.01 -47.40
N GLY A 119 14.98 40.53 -48.41
CA GLY A 119 14.18 39.32 -48.27
C GLY A 119 15.03 38.11 -47.90
N ARG A 120 14.47 37.25 -47.04
CA ARG A 120 15.12 36.05 -46.48
C ARG A 120 15.91 35.24 -47.52
N ASP A 121 15.37 35.10 -48.72
CA ASP A 121 15.99 34.29 -49.78
C ASP A 121 17.19 34.99 -50.43
N ARG A 122 17.18 36.31 -50.57
CA ARG A 122 18.35 37.08 -51.04
C ARG A 122 19.44 37.14 -49.96
N ALA A 123 19.05 37.27 -48.69
CA ALA A 123 19.99 37.22 -47.58
C ALA A 123 20.66 35.83 -47.44
N LYS A 124 19.91 34.75 -47.69
CA LYS A 124 20.44 33.38 -47.67
C LYS A 124 21.43 33.12 -48.80
N LYS A 125 21.13 33.60 -50.02
CA LYS A 125 22.00 33.42 -51.19
C LYS A 125 23.35 34.13 -51.06
N LEU A 126 23.40 35.26 -50.34
CA LEU A 126 24.64 35.99 -50.05
C LEU A 126 25.51 35.32 -48.97
N ARG A 127 24.93 34.46 -48.11
CA ARG A 127 25.69 33.68 -47.11
C ARG A 127 26.21 32.34 -47.66
N SER A 128 25.74 31.93 -48.84
CA SER A 128 26.12 30.65 -49.47
C SER A 128 27.21 30.80 -50.53
N GLY A 129 27.71 32.01 -50.76
CA GLY A 129 28.87 32.26 -51.61
C GLY A 129 30.12 32.40 -50.74
N ASP A 130 31.05 31.47 -50.92
CA ASP A 130 32.43 31.48 -50.44
C ASP A 130 32.69 31.01 -48.99
N GLY A 131 33.23 29.79 -48.90
CA GLY A 131 34.11 29.29 -47.85
C GLY A 131 33.61 29.22 -46.40
N SER A 132 33.13 28.04 -45.96
CA SER A 132 33.48 27.57 -44.60
C SER A 132 33.19 26.08 -44.38
N ASP A 133 34.11 25.21 -44.81
CA ASP A 133 34.18 23.82 -44.33
C ASP A 133 34.58 23.75 -42.83
N SER A 134 34.88 24.88 -42.20
CA SER A 134 35.36 24.97 -40.81
C SER A 134 34.25 25.12 -39.76
N VAL A 135 33.03 25.53 -40.13
CA VAL A 135 31.90 25.68 -39.18
C VAL A 135 31.13 24.36 -38.99
N ASN A 136 31.24 23.43 -39.95
CA ASN A 136 30.62 22.11 -39.86
C ASN A 136 31.31 21.17 -38.84
N SER A 137 32.62 21.32 -38.60
CA SER A 137 33.33 20.48 -37.62
C SER A 137 32.80 20.71 -36.20
N ALA A 138 32.66 21.97 -35.78
CA ALA A 138 32.19 22.31 -34.44
C ALA A 138 30.73 21.90 -34.20
N CYS A 139 29.87 21.96 -35.23
CA CYS A 139 28.47 21.53 -35.08
C CYS A 139 28.35 20.00 -35.01
N VAL A 140 29.19 19.26 -35.76
CA VAL A 140 29.28 17.80 -35.69
C VAL A 140 29.80 17.33 -34.34
N ASP A 141 30.83 17.99 -33.79
CA ASP A 141 31.38 17.67 -32.46
C ASP A 141 30.35 17.85 -31.34
N VAL A 142 29.52 18.90 -31.41
CA VAL A 142 28.43 19.12 -30.44
C VAL A 142 27.37 18.03 -30.56
N LEU A 143 26.97 17.66 -31.79
CA LEU A 143 25.99 16.58 -32.00
C LEU A 143 26.53 15.22 -31.52
N GLN A 144 27.82 14.94 -31.73
CA GLN A 144 28.47 13.74 -31.23
C GLN A 144 28.50 13.71 -29.69
N ARG A 145 28.82 14.84 -29.04
CA ARG A 145 28.76 14.95 -27.57
C ARG A 145 27.35 14.74 -27.01
N LEU A 146 26.33 15.28 -27.69
CA LEU A 146 24.93 15.07 -27.32
C LEU A 146 24.51 13.61 -27.48
N ALA A 147 24.96 12.94 -28.55
CA ALA A 147 24.70 11.50 -28.74
C ALA A 147 25.34 10.66 -27.63
N VAL A 148 26.63 10.89 -27.35
CA VAL A 148 27.36 10.19 -26.27
C VAL A 148 26.72 10.45 -24.90
N SER A 149 26.33 11.71 -24.61
CA SER A 149 25.66 12.05 -23.35
C SER A 149 24.31 11.35 -23.22
N ARG A 150 23.54 11.28 -24.31
CA ARG A 150 22.25 10.58 -24.33
C ARG A 150 22.43 9.08 -24.10
N ASP A 151 23.43 8.49 -24.75
CA ASP A 151 23.68 7.05 -24.64
C ASP A 151 24.16 6.70 -23.22
N ALA A 152 25.03 7.53 -22.62
CA ALA A 152 25.41 7.41 -21.20
C ALA A 152 24.21 7.56 -20.24
N ASP A 153 23.30 8.50 -20.52
CA ASP A 153 22.07 8.66 -19.74
C ASP A 153 21.13 7.45 -19.87
N THR A 154 21.06 6.83 -21.05
CA THR A 154 20.26 5.60 -21.24
C THR A 154 20.88 4.42 -20.50
N GLU A 155 22.19 4.23 -20.57
CA GLU A 155 22.90 3.18 -19.83
C GLU A 155 22.75 3.35 -18.31
N ALA A 156 22.82 4.59 -17.80
CA ALA A 156 22.59 4.89 -16.39
C ALA A 156 21.15 4.57 -15.94
N ARG A 157 20.16 4.74 -16.83
CA ARG A 157 18.76 4.37 -16.54
C ARG A 157 18.57 2.86 -16.57
N GLU A 158 19.18 2.17 -17.54
CA GLU A 158 19.10 0.72 -17.67
C GLU A 158 19.74 0.01 -16.47
N THR A 159 20.93 0.45 -16.05
CA THR A 159 21.61 -0.08 -14.85
C THR A 159 20.76 0.11 -13.60
N LYS A 160 20.16 1.28 -13.40
CA LYS A 160 19.25 1.53 -12.28
C LYS A 160 17.99 0.64 -12.32
N LEU A 161 17.45 0.38 -13.51
CA LEU A 161 16.30 -0.52 -13.66
C LEU A 161 16.67 -1.96 -13.30
N VAL A 162 17.84 -2.44 -13.72
CA VAL A 162 18.36 -3.76 -13.37
C VAL A 162 18.55 -3.88 -11.85
N GLU A 163 19.15 -2.87 -11.22
CA GLU A 163 19.33 -2.84 -9.76
C GLU A 163 17.98 -2.88 -9.02
N LEU A 164 17.00 -2.08 -9.45
CA LEU A 164 15.65 -2.10 -8.87
C LEU A 164 14.96 -3.46 -9.02
N LEU A 165 15.10 -4.10 -10.18
CA LEU A 165 14.56 -5.44 -10.41
C LEU A 165 15.23 -6.49 -9.51
N GLN A 166 16.53 -6.37 -9.28
CA GLN A 166 17.26 -7.24 -8.38
C GLN A 166 16.80 -7.06 -6.93
N VAL A 167 16.69 -5.82 -6.45
CA VAL A 167 16.19 -5.52 -5.11
C VAL A 167 14.77 -6.04 -4.91
N GLU A 168 13.88 -5.89 -5.92
CA GLU A 168 12.52 -6.43 -5.83
C GLU A 168 12.52 -7.97 -5.83
N ALA A 169 13.39 -8.62 -6.61
CA ALA A 169 13.54 -10.07 -6.60
C ALA A 169 14.04 -10.59 -5.24
N GLU A 170 15.03 -9.94 -4.63
CA GLU A 170 15.53 -10.26 -3.30
C GLU A 170 14.46 -10.04 -2.23
N LYS A 171 13.71 -8.93 -2.30
CA LYS A 171 12.58 -8.67 -1.41
C LYS A 171 11.50 -9.75 -1.52
N VAL A 172 11.16 -10.18 -2.73
CA VAL A 172 10.20 -11.28 -2.95
C VAL A 172 10.75 -12.60 -2.38
N ALA A 173 12.06 -12.87 -2.51
CA ALA A 173 12.68 -14.06 -1.91
C ALA A 173 12.57 -14.03 -0.38
N VAL A 174 12.95 -12.92 0.26
CA VAL A 174 12.83 -12.73 1.72
C VAL A 174 11.37 -12.85 2.19
N GLN A 175 10.42 -12.30 1.43
CA GLN A 175 8.99 -12.46 1.75
C GLN A 175 8.53 -13.92 1.70
N LYS A 176 8.99 -14.69 0.71
CA LYS A 176 8.67 -16.13 0.61
C LYS A 176 9.25 -16.91 1.79
N GLU A 177 10.49 -16.64 2.17
CA GLU A 177 11.12 -17.27 3.33
C GLU A 177 10.39 -16.91 4.64
N ASN A 178 10.01 -15.65 4.82
CA ASN A 178 9.25 -15.25 6.00
C ASN A 178 7.88 -15.96 6.06
N ILE A 179 7.18 -16.09 4.93
CA ILE A 179 5.92 -16.87 4.87
C ILE A 179 6.18 -18.34 5.21
N GLN A 180 7.29 -18.91 4.75
CA GLN A 180 7.66 -20.30 5.06
C GLN A 180 7.91 -20.48 6.57
N VAL A 181 8.69 -19.60 7.19
CA VAL A 181 8.95 -19.62 8.63
C VAL A 181 7.65 -19.47 9.42
N GLN A 182 6.74 -18.60 9.00
CA GLN A 182 5.43 -18.44 9.64
C GLN A 182 4.59 -19.72 9.55
N ARG A 183 4.59 -20.41 8.41
CA ARG A 183 3.89 -21.70 8.23
C ARG A 183 4.45 -22.77 9.17
N GLU A 184 5.78 -22.88 9.26
CA GLU A 184 6.43 -23.83 10.15
C GLU A 184 6.13 -23.53 11.62
N ALA A 185 6.13 -22.26 12.02
CA ALA A 185 5.76 -21.85 13.37
C ALA A 185 4.31 -22.26 13.73
N ILE A 186 3.36 -22.08 12.79
CA ILE A 186 1.97 -22.51 12.97
C ILE A 186 1.89 -24.04 13.11
N GLU A 187 2.62 -24.80 12.30
CA GLU A 187 2.60 -26.27 12.35
C GLU A 187 3.19 -26.78 13.69
N VAL A 188 4.28 -26.17 14.16
CA VAL A 188 4.86 -26.48 15.49
C VAL A 188 3.86 -26.19 16.60
N GLN A 189 3.16 -25.06 16.56
CA GLN A 189 2.13 -24.71 17.54
C GLN A 189 0.97 -25.71 17.52
N LYS A 190 0.52 -26.12 16.34
CA LYS A 190 -0.52 -27.13 16.16
C LYS A 190 -0.10 -28.48 16.75
N HIS A 191 1.11 -28.96 16.44
CA HIS A 191 1.64 -30.18 17.04
C HIS A 191 1.73 -30.09 18.57
N LEU A 192 2.17 -28.95 19.11
CA LEU A 192 2.22 -28.75 20.56
C LEU A 192 0.83 -28.81 21.20
N LEU A 193 -0.17 -28.17 20.59
CA LEU A 193 -1.55 -28.23 21.06
C LEU A 193 -2.10 -29.65 20.99
N GLN A 194 -1.85 -30.36 19.89
CA GLN A 194 -2.24 -31.76 19.73
C GLN A 194 -1.63 -32.64 20.82
N HIS A 195 -0.33 -32.51 21.10
CA HIS A 195 0.33 -33.24 22.18
C HIS A 195 -0.26 -32.90 23.56
N LYS A 196 -0.59 -31.63 23.82
CA LYS A 196 -1.24 -31.23 25.07
C LYS A 196 -2.62 -31.86 25.22
N VAL A 197 -3.43 -31.86 24.16
CA VAL A 197 -4.76 -32.50 24.14
C VAL A 197 -4.63 -34.01 24.32
N SER A 198 -3.77 -34.68 23.57
CA SER A 198 -3.53 -36.12 23.72
C SER A 198 -3.07 -36.49 25.12
N ARG A 199 -2.22 -35.67 25.75
CA ARG A 199 -1.78 -35.88 27.13
C ARG A 199 -2.91 -35.68 28.14
N ALA A 200 -3.76 -34.66 27.96
CA ALA A 200 -4.93 -34.45 28.80
C ALA A 200 -5.90 -35.62 28.69
N ASN A 201 -6.21 -36.04 27.47
CA ASN A 201 -7.06 -37.19 27.20
C ASN A 201 -6.51 -38.49 27.81
N TYR A 202 -5.18 -38.68 27.77
CA TYR A 202 -4.53 -39.82 28.40
C TYR A 202 -4.70 -39.81 29.93
N VAL A 203 -4.52 -38.66 30.57
CA VAL A 203 -4.74 -38.51 32.02
C VAL A 203 -6.20 -38.75 32.39
N ASP A 204 -7.13 -38.23 31.59
CA ASP A 204 -8.56 -38.46 31.79
C ASP A 204 -8.92 -39.94 31.62
N ALA A 205 -8.35 -40.62 30.63
CA ALA A 205 -8.53 -42.06 30.42
C ALA A 205 -8.03 -42.89 31.62
N LEU A 206 -6.86 -42.55 32.18
CA LEU A 206 -6.35 -43.20 33.39
C LEU A 206 -7.28 -43.01 34.59
N ARG A 207 -7.80 -41.79 34.80
CA ARG A 207 -8.76 -41.52 35.87
C ARG A 207 -10.06 -42.32 35.67
N GLU A 208 -10.54 -42.42 34.43
CA GLU A 208 -11.70 -43.24 34.13
C GLU A 208 -11.43 -44.73 34.39
N ASP A 209 -10.24 -45.24 34.07
CA ASP A 209 -9.84 -46.62 34.35
C ASP A 209 -9.80 -46.90 35.86
N GLU A 210 -9.29 -45.95 36.65
CA GLU A 210 -9.33 -46.01 38.12
C GLU A 210 -10.77 -46.09 38.65
N ILE A 211 -11.69 -45.28 38.09
CA ILE A 211 -13.12 -45.32 38.45
C ILE A 211 -13.75 -46.65 38.07
N MET A 212 -13.38 -47.22 36.92
CA MET A 212 -13.92 -48.50 36.44
C MET A 212 -13.48 -49.70 37.30
N VAL A 213 -12.29 -49.67 37.90
CA VAL A 213 -11.76 -50.78 38.73
C VAL A 213 -12.13 -50.64 40.22
N MET A 214 -12.65 -49.49 40.65
CA MET A 214 -13.01 -49.24 42.04
C MET A 214 -14.15 -50.16 42.52
N ASP A 215 -13.91 -50.88 43.63
CA ASP A 215 -14.91 -51.70 44.29
C ASP A 215 -15.94 -50.84 45.06
N LEU A 216 -17.23 -51.20 44.93
CA LEU A 216 -18.37 -50.45 45.45
C LEU A 216 -19.11 -51.18 46.58
N GLU A 217 -18.72 -52.41 46.92
CA GLU A 217 -19.41 -53.22 47.94
C GLU A 217 -19.31 -52.61 49.34
N GLY A 218 -18.17 -51.99 49.68
CA GLY A 218 -17.92 -51.35 50.97
C GLY A 218 -18.51 -49.93 51.15
N LEU A 219 -19.16 -49.37 50.13
CA LEU A 219 -19.70 -48.00 50.16
C LEU A 219 -21.17 -47.94 50.60
N SER A 220 -21.59 -46.81 51.16
CA SER A 220 -23.00 -46.56 51.49
C SER A 220 -23.86 -46.53 50.21
N GLU A 221 -25.12 -46.97 50.30
CA GLU A 221 -26.01 -47.11 49.12
C GLU A 221 -26.05 -45.87 48.22
N ARG A 222 -26.12 -44.67 48.82
CA ARG A 222 -26.16 -43.41 48.06
C ARG A 222 -24.87 -43.18 47.27
N LYS A 223 -23.71 -43.49 47.84
CA LYS A 223 -22.40 -43.36 47.17
C LYS A 223 -22.20 -44.45 46.13
N ARG A 224 -22.65 -45.67 46.41
CA ARG A 224 -22.62 -46.80 45.47
C ARG A 224 -23.37 -46.45 44.19
N ARG A 225 -24.64 -46.03 44.27
CA ARG A 225 -25.44 -45.63 43.10
C ARG A 225 -24.79 -44.51 42.27
N TYR A 226 -24.11 -43.56 42.92
CA TYR A 226 -23.40 -42.49 42.21
C TYR A 226 -22.25 -43.03 41.37
N TRP A 227 -21.43 -43.92 41.92
CA TRP A 227 -20.28 -44.48 41.23
C TRP A 227 -20.68 -45.52 40.18
N GLU A 228 -21.73 -46.32 40.43
CA GLU A 228 -22.33 -47.22 39.42
C GLU A 228 -22.80 -46.41 38.19
N ALA A 229 -23.52 -45.30 38.43
CA ALA A 229 -23.94 -44.42 37.33
C ALA A 229 -22.74 -43.83 36.58
N ARG A 230 -21.66 -43.50 37.30
CA ARG A 230 -20.43 -42.97 36.69
C ARG A 230 -19.69 -44.01 35.85
N GLN A 231 -19.61 -45.26 36.32
CA GLN A 231 -19.02 -46.37 35.55
C GLN A 231 -19.83 -46.64 34.28
N ASN A 232 -21.17 -46.65 34.37
CA ASN A 232 -22.04 -46.81 33.21
C ASN A 232 -21.86 -45.66 32.19
N GLU A 233 -21.77 -44.41 32.64
CA GLU A 233 -21.52 -43.26 31.75
C GLU A 233 -20.18 -43.39 30.99
N ILE A 234 -19.13 -43.85 31.68
CA ILE A 234 -17.80 -44.10 31.07
C ILE A 234 -17.91 -45.23 30.03
N MET A 235 -18.62 -46.31 30.35
CA MET A 235 -18.83 -47.43 29.44
C MET A 235 -19.63 -47.02 28.20
N ASP A 236 -20.71 -46.25 28.37
CA ASP A 236 -21.51 -45.74 27.26
C ASP A 236 -20.69 -44.80 26.36
N ARG A 237 -19.82 -43.97 26.93
CA ARG A 237 -18.93 -43.11 26.14
C ARG A 237 -17.86 -43.89 25.36
N ARG A 238 -17.43 -45.05 25.85
CA ARG A 238 -16.40 -45.90 25.21
C ARG A 238 -16.97 -46.92 24.22
N LEU A 239 -18.20 -47.40 24.46
CA LEU A 239 -18.86 -48.47 23.70
C LEU A 239 -20.04 -47.98 22.85
N GLY A 240 -20.49 -46.74 23.06
CA GLY A 240 -21.55 -46.14 22.27
C GLY A 240 -21.16 -46.02 20.80
N PRO A 241 -22.12 -46.17 19.87
CA PRO A 241 -21.86 -45.92 18.46
C PRO A 241 -21.52 -44.43 18.26
N ASN A 242 -20.37 -44.17 17.63
CA ASN A 242 -19.96 -42.84 17.14
C ASN A 242 -20.95 -42.29 16.11
#